data_AF-A0A127SV44-F1
#
_entry.id   AF-A0A127SV44-F1
#
_cell.length_a   1.000
_cell.length_b   1.000
_cell.length_c   1.000
_cell.angle_alpha   90.00
_cell.angle_beta   90.00
_cell.angle_gamma   90.00
#
_symmetry.space_group_name_H-M   'P 1'
#
loop_
_entity.id
_entity.type
_entity.pdbx_description
1 polymer ?
#
loop_
_entity_poly.entity_id
_entity_poly.type
_entity_poly.pdbx_seq_one_letter_code
_entity_poly.pdbx_strand_id
1 'polypeptide(L)'
;MEDPSLSFSINSYSDELEISLYGLTQKEIIQTLLEERFSVKAHFDEIKTIYKERPIKKVNKIIQIEVPPNPYWASIGLTLEPLPIGSGLQIESEISFGYLNHSFQNAVFEGIRMSCQSGLHGWEVTDLKVTFTYALYYSPISTPADFRQLSPYVFRLALQQSGVDILEPMLYFELQIPQVASYYRSAKNDV
;
A
#
# COMPACT_ATOMS: atom_id res chain seq x y z
N MET A 1 -30.38 -5.50 0.97
CA MET A 1 -29.19 -4.79 1.48
C MET A 1 -28.18 -5.87 1.76
N GLU A 2 -27.30 -6.13 0.79
CA GLU A 2 -26.23 -7.11 0.93
C GLU A 2 -25.13 -6.57 1.83
N ASP A 3 -24.42 -7.51 2.46
CA ASP A 3 -23.49 -7.32 3.57
C ASP A 3 -22.46 -6.20 3.27
N PRO A 4 -22.46 -5.08 4.01
CA PRO A 4 -21.58 -3.94 3.78
C PRO A 4 -20.09 -4.24 4.02
N SER A 5 -19.76 -5.45 4.48
CA SER A 5 -18.39 -5.91 4.63
C SER A 5 -17.75 -6.37 3.32
N LEU A 6 -18.53 -6.76 2.30
CA LEU A 6 -18.03 -7.26 1.02
C LEU A 6 -17.59 -6.09 0.12
N SER A 7 -16.27 -5.87 0.02
CA SER A 7 -15.69 -5.01 -1.01
C SER A 7 -15.34 -5.83 -2.26
N PHE A 8 -15.84 -5.39 -3.41
CA PHE A 8 -15.56 -5.97 -4.72
C PHE A 8 -14.69 -5.01 -5.55
N SER A 9 -13.70 -5.56 -6.24
CA SER A 9 -12.91 -4.84 -7.24
C SER A 9 -12.70 -5.71 -8.47
N ILE A 10 -12.81 -5.12 -9.66
CA ILE A 10 -12.47 -5.80 -10.91
C ILE A 10 -10.98 -5.57 -11.15
N ASN A 11 -10.21 -6.65 -11.27
CA ASN A 11 -8.79 -6.56 -11.59
C ASN A 11 -8.64 -6.28 -13.09
N SER A 12 -8.25 -5.04 -13.42
CA SER A 12 -8.09 -4.58 -14.82
C SER A 12 -7.01 -5.31 -15.65
N TYR A 13 -6.20 -6.18 -15.03
CA TYR A 13 -5.16 -6.96 -15.73
C TYR A 13 -5.59 -8.40 -16.05
N SER A 14 -6.47 -9.01 -15.25
CA SER A 14 -6.92 -10.39 -15.44
C SER A 14 -8.40 -10.51 -15.86
N ASP A 15 -9.15 -9.40 -15.90
CA ASP A 15 -10.62 -9.40 -16.04
C ASP A 15 -11.34 -10.28 -14.99
N GLU A 16 -10.66 -10.56 -13.87
CA GLU A 16 -11.20 -11.34 -12.76
C GLU A 16 -11.85 -10.42 -11.72
N LEU A 17 -12.93 -10.92 -11.11
CA LEU A 17 -13.59 -10.27 -10.00
C LEU A 17 -12.88 -10.67 -8.70
N GLU A 18 -12.21 -9.71 -8.06
CA GLU A 18 -11.61 -9.90 -6.74
C GLU A 18 -12.63 -9.52 -5.66
N ILE A 19 -12.83 -10.45 -4.72
CA ILE A 19 -13.74 -10.28 -3.59
C ILE A 19 -12.92 -10.42 -2.31
N SER A 20 -12.94 -9.39 -1.47
CA SER A 20 -12.32 -9.48 -0.15
C SER A 20 -13.23 -10.25 0.80
N LEU A 21 -12.71 -11.35 1.36
CA LEU A 21 -13.44 -12.23 2.28
C LEU A 21 -12.76 -12.21 3.65
N TYR A 22 -13.54 -12.21 4.72
CA TYR A 22 -13.03 -12.22 6.10
C TYR A 22 -12.80 -13.64 6.64
N GLY A 23 -13.10 -14.68 5.86
CA GLY A 23 -12.84 -16.06 6.26
C GLY A 23 -13.33 -17.11 5.27
N LEU A 24 -12.83 -18.34 5.44
CA LEU A 24 -13.14 -19.49 4.59
C LEU A 24 -14.63 -19.84 4.57
N THR A 25 -15.35 -19.66 5.68
CA THR A 25 -16.79 -19.91 5.76
C THR A 25 -17.61 -18.96 4.87
N GLN A 26 -17.18 -17.71 4.70
CA GLN A 26 -17.86 -16.77 3.82
C GLN A 26 -17.75 -17.18 2.34
N LYS A 27 -16.63 -17.79 1.94
CA LYS A 27 -16.44 -18.32 0.58
C LYS A 27 -17.52 -19.36 0.24
N GLU A 28 -17.75 -20.31 1.14
CA GLU A 28 -18.76 -21.37 0.93
C GLU A 28 -20.17 -20.78 0.84
N ILE A 29 -20.53 -19.86 1.74
CA ILE A 29 -21.85 -19.21 1.74
C ILE A 29 -22.09 -18.42 0.45
N ILE A 30 -21.10 -17.65 -0.02
CA ILE A 30 -21.22 -16.85 -1.24
C ILE A 30 -21.31 -17.75 -2.47
N GLN A 31 -20.54 -18.83 -2.52
CA GLN A 31 -20.61 -19.81 -3.60
C GLN A 31 -22.01 -20.44 -3.69
N THR A 32 -22.57 -20.87 -2.57
CA THR A 32 -23.94 -21.40 -2.51
C THR A 32 -24.98 -20.35 -2.90
N LEU A 33 -24.85 -19.11 -2.43
CA LEU A 33 -25.77 -18.02 -2.80
C LEU A 33 -25.75 -17.71 -4.30
N LEU A 34 -24.56 -17.66 -4.91
CA LEU A 34 -24.41 -17.43 -6.35
C LEU A 34 -25.08 -18.54 -7.17
N GLU A 35 -24.92 -19.80 -6.77
CA GLU A 35 -25.51 -20.93 -7.47
C GLU A 35 -27.03 -21.02 -7.26
N GLU A 36 -27.51 -20.95 -6.02
CA GLU A 36 -28.93 -21.16 -5.71
C GLU A 36 -29.82 -19.98 -6.08
N ARG A 37 -29.34 -18.74 -5.86
CA ARG A 37 -30.17 -17.54 -6.04
C ARG A 37 -30.00 -16.91 -7.41
N PHE A 38 -28.81 -17.02 -8.01
CA PHE A 38 -28.48 -16.35 -9.26
C PHE A 38 -28.15 -17.32 -10.40
N SER A 39 -28.15 -18.65 -10.16
CA SER A 39 -27.76 -19.68 -11.15
C SER A 39 -26.35 -19.47 -11.72
N VAL A 40 -25.45 -18.84 -10.97
CA VAL A 40 -24.07 -18.56 -11.38
C VAL A 40 -23.15 -19.59 -10.74
N LYS A 41 -22.49 -20.39 -11.57
CA LYS A 41 -21.40 -21.27 -11.11
C LYS A 41 -20.11 -20.49 -11.02
N ALA A 42 -19.70 -20.16 -9.80
CA ALA A 42 -18.44 -19.48 -9.51
C ALA A 42 -17.40 -20.46 -8.96
N HIS A 43 -16.16 -20.33 -9.41
CA HIS A 43 -15.00 -21.01 -8.85
C HIS A 43 -14.14 -19.98 -8.13
N PHE A 44 -13.82 -20.26 -6.87
CA PHE A 44 -12.96 -19.43 -6.05
C PHE A 44 -11.60 -20.10 -5.90
N ASP A 45 -10.54 -19.41 -6.27
CA ASP A 45 -9.16 -19.84 -6.03
C ASP A 45 -8.79 -19.83 -4.54
N GLU A 46 -7.56 -20.26 -4.22
CA GLU A 46 -7.01 -20.16 -2.87
C GLU A 46 -6.99 -18.70 -2.39
N ILE A 47 -7.38 -18.50 -1.13
CA ILE A 47 -7.36 -17.18 -0.51
C ILE A 47 -5.89 -16.75 -0.38
N LYS A 48 -5.54 -15.64 -1.05
CA LYS A 48 -4.21 -15.02 -0.94
C LYS A 48 -4.22 -13.98 0.18
N THR A 49 -3.29 -14.11 1.12
CA THR A 49 -3.06 -13.11 2.16
C THR A 49 -2.50 -11.84 1.54
N ILE A 50 -3.14 -10.68 1.81
CA ILE A 50 -2.64 -9.37 1.36
C ILE A 50 -1.70 -8.79 2.43
N TYR A 51 -0.38 -8.92 2.24
CA TYR A 51 0.64 -8.22 3.02
C TYR A 51 0.82 -6.76 2.57
N LYS A 52 1.50 -5.96 3.39
CA LYS A 52 1.97 -4.62 3.03
C LYS A 52 3.45 -4.47 3.39
N GLU A 53 4.11 -3.50 2.79
CA GLU A 53 5.50 -3.15 3.09
C GLU A 53 5.54 -1.86 3.92
N ARG A 54 6.38 -1.79 4.94
CA ARG A 54 6.56 -0.59 5.75
C ARG A 54 8.05 -0.26 5.91
N PRO A 55 8.51 0.97 5.64
CA PRO A 55 9.91 1.35 5.86
C PRO A 55 10.32 1.17 7.32
N ILE A 56 11.58 0.82 7.57
CA ILE A 56 12.09 0.54 8.92
C ILE A 56 12.64 1.81 9.58
N LYS A 57 13.26 2.69 8.80
CA LYS A 57 13.97 3.87 9.30
C LYS A 57 13.84 5.09 8.41
N LYS A 58 14.05 6.26 9.00
CA LYS A 58 14.12 7.52 8.26
C LYS A 58 15.28 7.52 7.27
N VAL A 59 15.01 7.87 6.02
CA VAL A 59 16.02 8.02 4.97
C VAL A 59 15.76 9.28 4.17
N ASN A 60 16.81 10.07 3.95
CA ASN A 60 16.81 11.14 2.95
C ASN A 60 17.62 10.68 1.73
N LYS A 61 17.04 10.84 0.53
CA LYS A 61 17.68 10.49 -0.73
C LYS A 61 17.50 11.60 -1.74
N ILE A 62 18.60 12.00 -2.38
CA ILE A 62 18.62 13.02 -3.43
C ILE A 62 19.21 12.41 -4.70
N ILE A 63 18.58 12.69 -5.83
CA ILE A 63 19.12 12.45 -7.17
C ILE A 63 19.22 13.79 -7.88
N GLN A 64 20.40 14.09 -8.40
CA GLN A 64 20.72 15.36 -9.05
C GLN A 64 20.58 15.25 -10.57
N ILE A 65 20.19 16.35 -11.20
CA ILE A 65 20.17 16.56 -12.65
C ILE A 65 21.61 16.48 -13.18
N GLU A 66 21.78 15.99 -14.40
CA GLU A 66 23.10 15.85 -15.06
C GLU A 66 24.10 14.92 -14.36
N VAL A 67 23.68 14.23 -13.29
CA VAL A 67 24.49 13.21 -12.60
C VAL A 67 23.97 11.82 -12.99
N PRO A 68 24.76 10.99 -13.68
CA PRO A 68 24.39 9.61 -13.96
C PRO A 68 24.03 8.86 -12.66
N PRO A 69 22.98 8.02 -12.65
CA PRO A 69 22.24 7.49 -13.79
C PRO A 69 20.96 8.28 -14.16
N ASN A 70 20.78 9.52 -13.67
CA ASN A 70 19.54 10.29 -13.91
C ASN A 70 19.43 10.77 -15.37
N PRO A 71 18.45 10.30 -16.16
CA PRO A 71 18.26 10.74 -17.54
C PRO A 71 17.33 11.96 -17.66
N TYR A 72 16.71 12.41 -16.57
CA TYR A 72 15.66 13.43 -16.57
C TYR A 72 16.21 14.82 -16.27
N TRP A 73 15.55 15.85 -16.82
CA TRP A 73 15.90 17.24 -16.53
C TRP A 73 15.29 17.72 -15.21
N ALA A 74 15.54 16.99 -14.12
CA ALA A 74 15.08 17.35 -12.79
C ALA A 74 16.02 16.79 -11.72
N SER A 75 16.12 17.47 -10.59
CA SER A 75 16.61 16.89 -9.34
C SER A 75 15.48 16.76 -8.35
N ILE A 76 15.44 15.65 -7.62
CA ILE A 76 14.44 15.39 -6.58
C ILE A 76 15.17 14.88 -5.34
N GLY A 77 14.81 15.44 -4.18
CA GLY A 77 15.11 14.89 -2.87
C GLY A 77 13.85 14.50 -2.12
N LEU A 78 13.82 13.27 -1.62
CA LEU A 78 12.72 12.74 -0.81
C LEU A 78 13.26 12.30 0.55
N THR A 79 12.49 12.60 1.59
CA THR A 79 12.67 12.00 2.91
C THR A 79 11.52 11.02 3.15
N LEU A 80 11.85 9.75 3.40
CA LEU A 80 10.90 8.73 3.83
C LEU A 80 11.06 8.54 5.33
N GLU A 81 9.95 8.60 6.06
CA GLU A 81 9.90 8.39 7.51
C GLU A 81 8.84 7.34 7.85
N PRO A 82 9.17 6.30 8.64
CA PRO A 82 8.16 5.36 9.11
C PRO A 82 7.19 6.05 10.07
N LEU A 83 5.92 5.73 9.94
CA LEU A 83 4.86 6.17 10.84
C LEU A 83 4.35 5.00 11.70
N PRO A 84 3.58 5.26 12.77
CA PRO A 84 2.87 4.22 13.50
C PRO A 84 1.99 3.37 12.57
N ILE A 85 1.78 2.10 12.93
CA ILE A 85 0.95 1.18 12.15
C ILE A 85 -0.48 1.74 12.03
N GLY A 86 -1.04 1.69 10.82
CA GLY A 86 -2.38 2.21 10.50
C GLY A 86 -2.42 3.71 10.17
N SER A 87 -1.26 4.38 10.05
CA SER A 87 -1.18 5.80 9.66
C SER A 87 -1.38 6.02 8.16
N GLY A 88 -1.20 4.98 7.35
CA GLY A 88 -1.29 5.07 5.89
C GLY A 88 -0.17 5.89 5.26
N LEU A 89 -0.42 6.41 4.05
CA LEU A 89 0.51 7.25 3.30
C LEU A 89 0.25 8.73 3.57
N GLN A 90 1.26 9.44 4.05
CA GLN A 90 1.25 10.90 4.19
C GLN A 90 2.27 11.51 3.24
N ILE A 91 1.88 12.52 2.47
CA ILE A 91 2.77 13.21 1.52
C ILE A 91 2.75 14.70 1.81
N GLU A 92 3.93 15.29 1.93
CA GLU A 92 4.10 16.72 2.15
C GLU A 92 5.26 17.28 1.31
N SER A 93 5.34 18.61 1.20
CA SER A 93 6.41 19.30 0.48
C SER A 93 6.96 20.44 1.32
N GLU A 94 8.28 20.50 1.43
CA GLU A 94 9.02 21.64 1.98
C GLU A 94 9.35 22.67 0.90
N ILE A 95 9.03 22.38 -0.37
CA ILE A 95 9.29 23.27 -1.50
C ILE A 95 8.17 24.30 -1.61
N SER A 96 8.53 25.58 -1.54
CA SER A 96 7.58 26.68 -1.74
C SER A 96 6.99 26.67 -3.15
N PHE A 97 5.68 26.92 -3.27
CA PHE A 97 5.00 27.07 -4.56
C PHE A 97 5.54 28.23 -5.41
N GLY A 98 6.20 29.22 -4.79
CA GLY A 98 6.88 30.31 -5.49
C GLY A 98 8.19 29.87 -6.16
N TYR A 99 8.84 28.82 -5.65
CA TYR A 99 10.05 28.24 -6.24
C TYR A 99 9.70 27.20 -7.30
N LEU A 100 8.80 26.28 -6.98
CA LEU A 100 8.34 25.24 -7.89
C LEU A 100 6.81 25.16 -7.82
N ASN A 101 6.15 25.50 -8.92
CA ASN A 101 4.69 25.65 -8.94
C ASN A 101 3.95 24.32 -8.69
N HIS A 102 2.64 24.43 -8.45
CA HIS A 102 1.76 23.28 -8.16
C HIS A 102 1.82 22.16 -9.18
N SER A 103 1.96 22.44 -10.48
CA SER A 103 1.95 21.40 -11.52
C SER A 103 3.13 20.44 -11.36
N PHE A 104 4.31 20.98 -11.07
CA PHE A 104 5.52 20.20 -10.82
C PHE A 104 5.44 19.43 -9.50
N GLN A 105 4.96 20.06 -8.43
CA GLN A 105 4.83 19.37 -7.13
C GLN A 105 3.80 18.24 -7.20
N ASN A 106 2.66 18.46 -7.87
CA ASN A 106 1.65 17.42 -8.07
C ASN A 106 2.21 16.25 -8.89
N ALA A 107 3.04 16.52 -9.90
CA ALA A 107 3.69 15.46 -10.67
C ALA A 107 4.60 14.57 -9.80
N VAL A 108 5.31 15.15 -8.82
CA VAL A 108 6.08 14.38 -7.82
C VAL A 108 5.15 13.54 -6.95
N PHE A 109 4.05 14.12 -6.45
CA PHE A 109 3.10 13.41 -5.59
C PHE A 109 2.41 12.25 -6.30
N GLU A 110 2.06 12.41 -7.58
CA GLU A 110 1.54 11.33 -8.42
C GLU A 110 2.56 10.18 -8.51
N GLY A 111 3.82 10.49 -8.80
CA GLY A 111 4.88 9.48 -8.88
C GLY A 111 5.11 8.76 -7.54
N ILE A 112 5.04 9.46 -6.41
CA ILE A 112 5.11 8.85 -5.07
C ILE A 112 3.94 7.89 -4.84
N ARG A 113 2.70 8.32 -5.13
CA ARG A 113 1.50 7.49 -4.95
C ARG A 113 1.55 6.22 -5.79
N MET A 114 1.95 6.34 -7.05
CA MET A 114 2.14 5.19 -7.94
C MET A 114 3.20 4.24 -7.38
N SER A 115 4.30 4.77 -6.84
CA SER A 115 5.39 3.95 -6.28
C SER A 115 4.99 3.21 -5.01
N CYS A 116 4.04 3.75 -4.24
CA CYS A 116 3.51 3.07 -3.06
C CYS A 116 2.61 1.88 -3.41
N GLN A 117 2.13 1.74 -4.66
CA GLN A 117 1.30 0.59 -5.04
C GLN A 117 2.10 -0.71 -5.15
N SER A 118 3.43 -0.64 -5.36
CA SER A 118 4.29 -1.81 -5.50
C SER A 118 5.71 -1.53 -4.99
N GLY A 119 6.00 -2.06 -3.80
CA GLY A 119 7.24 -1.88 -3.06
C GLY A 119 8.43 -2.70 -3.59
N LEU A 120 9.29 -3.13 -2.68
CA LEU A 120 10.47 -3.93 -3.00
C LEU A 120 10.12 -5.39 -3.24
N HIS A 121 9.09 -5.89 -2.56
CA HIS A 121 8.60 -7.26 -2.67
C HIS A 121 7.31 -7.35 -3.51
N GLY A 122 6.86 -6.22 -4.07
CA GLY A 122 5.70 -6.14 -4.94
C GLY A 122 4.39 -5.77 -4.23
N TRP A 123 4.42 -5.52 -2.93
CA TRP A 123 3.22 -5.23 -2.13
C TRP A 123 3.05 -3.72 -1.92
N GLU A 124 1.85 -3.30 -1.55
CA GLU A 124 1.59 -1.89 -1.24
C GLU A 124 2.47 -1.43 -0.08
N VAL A 125 3.15 -0.29 -0.25
CA VAL A 125 3.94 0.37 0.80
C VAL A 125 3.03 1.30 1.60
N THR A 126 3.02 1.15 2.92
CA THR A 126 2.14 1.90 3.82
C THR A 126 2.84 2.35 5.10
N ASP A 127 2.10 3.09 5.94
CA ASP A 127 2.54 3.60 7.24
C ASP A 127 3.85 4.39 7.15
N LEU A 128 3.87 5.36 6.25
CA LEU A 128 5.02 6.23 6.02
C LEU A 128 4.61 7.66 5.66
N LYS A 129 5.51 8.59 6.00
CA LYS A 129 5.49 9.98 5.54
C LYS A 129 6.56 10.18 4.49
N VAL A 130 6.20 10.80 3.37
CA VAL A 130 7.11 11.17 2.29
C VAL A 130 7.14 12.68 2.15
N THR A 131 8.29 13.27 2.47
CA THR A 131 8.51 14.72 2.39
C THR A 131 9.33 15.04 1.15
N PHE A 132 8.82 15.89 0.27
CA PHE A 132 9.56 16.45 -0.85
C PHE A 132 10.45 17.60 -0.36
N THR A 133 11.76 17.35 -0.28
CA THR A 133 12.73 18.21 0.44
C THR A 133 13.66 18.99 -0.46
N TYR A 134 13.91 18.53 -1.69
CA TYR A 134 14.84 19.18 -2.60
C TYR A 134 14.35 19.12 -4.04
N ALA A 135 14.48 20.23 -4.75
CA ALA A 135 14.17 20.35 -6.16
C ALA A 135 15.22 21.22 -6.86
N LEU A 136 15.62 20.83 -8.06
CA LEU A 136 16.39 21.66 -8.98
C LEU A 136 15.91 21.38 -10.41
N TYR A 137 15.79 22.44 -11.21
CA TYR A 137 15.28 22.39 -12.57
C TYR A 137 15.90 23.50 -13.41
N TYR A 138 15.89 23.34 -14.73
CA TYR A 138 16.34 24.34 -15.69
C TYR A 138 15.17 24.75 -16.58
N SER A 139 14.74 26.00 -16.49
CA SER A 139 13.77 26.56 -17.44
C SER A 139 14.48 26.93 -18.75
N PRO A 140 13.91 26.62 -19.93
CA PRO A 140 12.59 26.01 -20.16
C PRO A 140 12.62 24.48 -20.37
N ILE A 141 13.75 23.81 -20.12
CA ILE A 141 13.99 22.41 -20.49
C ILE A 141 13.21 21.44 -19.59
N SER A 142 13.20 21.70 -18.29
CA SER A 142 12.54 20.86 -17.30
C SER A 142 11.01 20.96 -17.38
N THR A 143 10.36 19.79 -17.38
CA THR A 143 8.90 19.68 -17.44
C THR A 143 8.35 18.94 -16.22
N PRO A 144 7.05 19.07 -15.90
CA PRO A 144 6.42 18.25 -14.87
C PRO A 144 6.56 16.74 -15.13
N ALA A 145 6.67 16.31 -16.40
CA ALA A 145 6.86 14.91 -16.75
C ALA A 145 8.21 14.37 -16.24
N ASP A 146 9.29 15.16 -16.29
CA ASP A 146 10.60 14.79 -15.75
C ASP A 146 10.50 14.47 -14.25
N PHE A 147 9.76 15.29 -13.50
CA PHE A 147 9.55 15.09 -12.07
C PHE A 147 8.68 13.86 -11.77
N ARG A 148 7.63 13.62 -12.57
CA ARG A 148 6.78 12.43 -12.45
C ARG A 148 7.57 11.14 -12.69
N GLN A 149 8.50 11.16 -13.64
CA GLN A 149 9.26 9.97 -14.01
C GLN A 149 10.45 9.72 -13.07
N LEU A 150 11.07 10.78 -12.55
CA LEU A 150 12.19 10.68 -11.60
C LEU A 150 11.72 10.29 -10.19
N SER A 151 10.55 10.77 -9.74
CA SER A 151 10.08 10.53 -8.37
C SER A 151 9.98 9.05 -7.97
N PRO A 152 9.48 8.12 -8.80
CA PRO A 152 9.50 6.69 -8.50
C PRO A 152 10.89 6.12 -8.31
N TYR A 153 11.86 6.60 -9.09
CA TYR A 153 13.25 6.17 -8.99
C TYR A 153 13.87 6.60 -7.66
N VAL A 154 13.69 7.87 -7.27
CA VAL A 154 14.19 8.38 -5.98
C VAL A 154 13.52 7.67 -4.81
N PHE A 155 12.20 7.47 -4.89
CA PHE A 155 11.43 6.76 -3.86
C PHE A 155 11.93 5.33 -3.68
N ARG A 156 12.10 4.57 -4.79
CA ARG A 156 12.57 3.18 -4.74
C ARG A 156 13.95 3.08 -4.09
N LEU A 157 14.89 3.96 -4.44
CA LEU A 157 16.22 3.98 -3.82
C LEU A 157 16.16 4.32 -2.32
N ALA A 158 15.32 5.29 -1.95
CA ALA A 158 15.12 5.64 -0.54
C ALA A 158 14.52 4.47 0.26
N LEU A 159 13.54 3.78 -0.32
CA LEU A 159 12.90 2.61 0.29
C LEU A 159 13.89 1.45 0.44
N GLN A 160 14.70 1.17 -0.58
CA GLN A 160 15.79 0.18 -0.50
C GLN A 160 16.77 0.49 0.62
N GLN A 161 17.17 1.76 0.75
CA GLN A 161 18.08 2.18 1.80
C GLN A 161 17.44 2.14 3.20
N SER A 162 16.12 2.39 3.30
CA SER A 162 15.37 2.26 4.54
C SER A 162 15.31 0.79 4.99
N GLY A 163 15.15 -0.12 4.04
CA GLY A 163 14.68 -1.48 4.32
C GLY A 163 13.18 -1.47 4.59
N VAL A 164 12.54 -2.64 4.51
CA VAL A 164 11.10 -2.78 4.72
C VAL A 164 10.78 -3.97 5.62
N ASP A 165 9.81 -3.77 6.51
CA ASP A 165 9.13 -4.85 7.21
C ASP A 165 7.91 -5.29 6.39
N ILE A 166 7.61 -6.59 6.43
CA ILE A 166 6.39 -7.14 5.85
C ILE A 166 5.31 -7.17 6.92
N LEU A 167 4.21 -6.46 6.67
CA LEU A 167 3.04 -6.40 7.53
C LEU A 167 2.03 -7.45 7.07
N GLU A 168 1.61 -8.32 7.99
CA GLU A 168 0.54 -9.28 7.76
C GLU A 168 -0.81 -8.76 8.28
N PRO A 169 -1.93 -9.16 7.66
CA PRO A 169 -3.25 -8.77 8.13
C PRO A 169 -3.53 -9.44 9.48
N MET A 170 -3.88 -8.62 10.47
CA MET A 170 -4.23 -9.09 11.81
C MET A 170 -5.73 -8.92 12.05
N LEU A 171 -6.42 -10.02 12.32
CA LEU A 171 -7.85 -10.04 12.59
C LEU A 171 -8.09 -10.03 14.11
N TYR A 172 -8.96 -9.14 14.57
CA TYR A 172 -9.42 -9.12 15.96
C TYR A 172 -10.77 -9.83 16.04
N PHE A 173 -10.88 -10.83 16.92
CA PHE A 173 -12.14 -11.55 17.17
C PHE A 173 -12.50 -11.48 18.64
N GLU A 174 -13.77 -11.25 18.93
CA GLU A 174 -14.34 -11.39 20.27
C GLU A 174 -15.08 -12.73 20.36
N LEU A 175 -14.62 -13.62 21.23
CA LEU A 175 -15.22 -14.93 21.42
C LEU A 175 -16.23 -14.89 22.58
N GLN A 176 -17.51 -14.99 22.26
CA GLN A 176 -18.56 -15.17 23.26
C GLN A 176 -18.81 -16.66 23.50
N ILE A 177 -18.38 -17.15 24.67
CA ILE A 177 -18.61 -18.53 25.07
C ILE A 177 -19.85 -18.58 25.98
N PRO A 178 -20.90 -19.38 25.63
CA PRO A 178 -22.03 -19.60 26.52
C PRO A 178 -21.56 -20.21 27.85
N GLN A 179 -22.08 -19.72 28.97
CA GLN A 179 -21.69 -20.18 30.32
C GLN A 179 -21.87 -21.70 30.55
N VAL A 180 -22.66 -22.38 29.71
CA VAL A 180 -22.88 -23.84 29.78
C VAL A 180 -21.60 -24.64 29.45
N ALA A 181 -20.61 -24.06 28.76
CA ALA A 181 -19.37 -24.73 28.38
C ALA A 181 -18.24 -24.67 29.44
N SER A 182 -18.43 -23.96 30.57
CA SER A 182 -17.38 -23.83 31.60
C SER A 182 -17.17 -25.07 32.47
N TYR A 183 -17.95 -26.15 32.28
CA TYR A 183 -17.89 -27.34 33.13
C TYR A 183 -16.71 -28.28 32.83
N TYR A 184 -16.05 -28.16 31.68
CA TYR A 184 -14.99 -29.10 31.25
C TYR A 184 -13.56 -28.69 31.62
N ARG A 185 -13.37 -27.59 32.36
CA ARG A 185 -12.01 -27.09 32.68
C ARG A 185 -11.36 -27.72 33.92
N SER A 186 -12.04 -28.62 34.64
CA SER A 186 -11.51 -29.21 35.89
C SER A 186 -11.11 -30.69 35.83
N ALA A 187 -11.11 -31.35 34.67
CA ALA A 187 -10.85 -32.80 34.58
C ALA A 187 -9.53 -33.20 33.88
N LYS A 188 -8.60 -32.27 33.66
CA LYS A 188 -7.34 -32.57 32.93
C LYS A 188 -6.08 -31.99 33.56
N ASN A 189 -6.02 -31.94 34.89
CA ASN A 189 -4.79 -31.60 35.62
C ASN A 189 -4.38 -32.62 36.70
N ASP A 190 -4.98 -33.81 36.72
CA ASP A 190 -4.54 -34.91 37.59
C ASP A 190 -4.18 -36.15 36.76
N VAL A 191 -2.95 -36.17 36.20
CA VAL A 191 -2.01 -37.32 36.17
C VAL A 191 -0.59 -36.78 36.02
#